data_AF-C9N0A5-F1
#
_entry.id   AF-C9N0A5-F1
#
_cell.length_a   1.000
_cell.length_b   1.000
_cell.length_c   1.000
_cell.angle_alpha   90.00
_cell.angle_beta   90.00
_cell.angle_gamma   90.00
#
_symmetry.space_group_name_H-M   'P 1'
#
loop_
_entity.id
_entity.type
_entity.pdbx_description
1 polymer ?
#
loop_
_entity_poly.entity_id
_entity_poly.type
_entity_poly.pdbx_seq_one_letter_code
_entity_poly.pdbx_strand_id
1 'polypeptide(L)'
;MAEMLKISPAYLSNLESGKHNMTNPLLLKKIAKILKIDHLKLFKIIGYTDKDMSDLKKELTNEIIEEFSDINIGEIIKNLMEMSSEKIELVKQYIELLNR
;
A
#
# COMPACT_ATOMS: atom_id res chain seq x y z
N MET A 1 17.45 11.57 -9.86
CA MET A 1 15.98 11.47 -9.76
C MET A 1 15.30 11.59 -11.13
N ALA A 2 15.52 12.70 -11.87
CA ALA A 2 14.89 12.92 -13.19
C ALA A 2 15.22 11.83 -14.23
N GLU A 3 16.49 11.42 -14.32
CA GLU A 3 16.92 10.32 -15.21
C GLU A 3 16.26 8.98 -14.86
N MET A 4 16.17 8.65 -13.56
CA MET A 4 15.53 7.41 -13.08
C MET A 4 14.03 7.37 -13.40
N LEU A 5 13.39 8.54 -13.46
CA LEU A 5 11.98 8.71 -13.79
C LEU A 5 11.71 8.88 -15.29
N LYS A 6 12.76 9.04 -16.10
CA LYS A 6 12.69 9.39 -17.53
C LYS A 6 11.84 10.64 -17.79
N ILE A 7 12.02 11.68 -16.97
CA ILE A 7 11.38 12.99 -17.12
C ILE A 7 12.42 14.09 -17.25
N SER A 8 12.02 15.27 -17.75
CA SER A 8 12.94 16.40 -17.84
C SER A 8 13.29 16.94 -16.44
N PRO A 9 14.53 17.43 -16.21
CA PRO A 9 14.93 18.04 -14.94
C PRO A 9 14.05 19.24 -14.57
N ALA A 10 13.63 20.04 -15.56
CA ALA A 10 12.71 21.17 -15.37
C ALA A 10 11.33 20.70 -14.87
N TYR A 11 10.81 19.59 -15.43
CA TYR A 11 9.55 19.01 -14.98
C TYR A 11 9.66 18.48 -13.54
N LEU A 12 10.75 17.80 -13.20
CA LEU A 12 11.00 17.38 -11.82
C LEU A 12 11.05 18.58 -10.85
N SER A 13 11.78 19.63 -11.21
CA SER A 13 11.87 20.84 -10.36
C SER A 13 10.51 21.52 -10.15
N ASN A 14 9.65 21.52 -11.17
CA ASN A 14 8.28 22.00 -11.06
C ASN A 14 7.39 21.15 -10.14
N LEU A 15 7.63 19.82 -10.10
CA LEU A 15 6.97 18.92 -9.16
C LEU A 15 7.44 19.15 -7.73
N GLU A 16 8.76 19.25 -7.53
CA GLU A 16 9.37 19.47 -6.21
C GLU A 16 9.00 20.82 -5.60
N SER A 17 8.88 21.86 -6.43
CA SER A 17 8.46 23.20 -6.00
C SER A 17 6.95 23.36 -5.79
N GLY A 18 6.16 22.31 -6.04
CA GLY A 18 4.70 22.34 -5.88
C GLY A 18 4.01 23.31 -6.85
N LYS A 19 4.65 23.67 -7.97
CA LYS A 19 4.03 24.45 -9.06
C LYS A 19 3.17 23.57 -9.98
N HIS A 20 3.46 22.26 -10.01
CA HIS A 20 2.65 21.25 -10.68
C HIS A 20 2.19 20.20 -9.66
N ASN A 21 1.05 20.48 -9.04
CA ASN A 21 0.57 19.80 -7.84
C ASN A 21 -0.07 18.44 -8.19
N MET A 22 -0.71 18.34 -9.36
CA MET A 22 -1.27 17.10 -9.90
C MET A 22 -0.41 16.57 -11.04
N THR A 23 0.43 15.60 -10.71
CA THR A 23 1.19 14.81 -11.69
C THR A 23 0.51 13.48 -11.95
N ASN A 24 0.82 12.83 -13.08
CA ASN A 24 0.24 11.54 -13.45
C ASN A 24 0.44 10.50 -12.31
N PRO A 25 -0.61 9.77 -11.87
CA PRO A 25 -0.52 8.77 -10.80
C PRO A 25 0.55 7.69 -11.04
N LEU A 26 0.76 7.31 -12.30
CA LEU A 26 1.78 6.33 -12.68
C LEU A 26 3.20 6.87 -12.44
N LEU A 27 3.41 8.16 -12.69
CA LEU A 27 4.68 8.81 -12.39
C LEU A 27 4.86 8.92 -10.87
N LEU A 28 3.80 9.25 -10.14
CA LEU A 28 3.86 9.32 -8.69
C LEU A 28 4.14 7.97 -8.03
N LYS A 29 3.58 6.88 -8.55
CA LYS A 29 3.91 5.51 -8.12
C LYS A 29 5.39 5.18 -8.33
N LYS A 30 5.99 5.66 -9.43
CA LYS A 30 7.43 5.52 -9.69
C LYS A 30 8.27 6.36 -8.72
N ILE A 31 7.85 7.60 -8.45
CA ILE A 31 8.50 8.48 -7.47
C ILE A 31 8.48 7.83 -6.09
N ALA A 32 7.32 7.31 -5.66
CA ALA A 32 7.15 6.60 -4.40
C ALA A 32 8.11 5.41 -4.26
N LYS A 33 8.24 4.61 -5.32
CA LYS A 33 9.16 3.46 -5.37
C LYS A 33 10.63 3.89 -5.20
N ILE A 34 11.04 4.98 -5.86
CA ILE A 34 12.42 5.50 -5.75
C ILE A 34 12.68 6.05 -4.34
N LEU A 35 11.71 6.78 -3.77
CA LEU A 35 11.82 7.35 -2.43
C LEU A 35 11.64 6.29 -1.32
N LYS A 36 11.25 5.05 -1.67
CA LYS A 36 10.87 3.98 -0.72
C LYS A 36 9.77 4.42 0.24
N ILE A 37 8.85 5.24 -0.24
CA ILE A 37 7.68 5.70 0.50
C ILE A 37 6.46 4.99 -0.08
N ASP A 38 5.46 4.74 0.75
CA ASP A 38 4.17 4.25 0.28
C ASP A 38 3.52 5.27 -0.67
N HIS A 39 3.25 4.84 -1.89
CA HIS A 39 2.57 5.63 -2.92
C HIS A 39 1.22 6.17 -2.48
N LEU A 40 0.50 5.46 -1.62
CA LEU A 40 -0.78 5.92 -1.10
C LEU A 40 -0.62 7.19 -0.23
N LYS A 41 0.50 7.31 0.51
CA LYS A 41 0.78 8.52 1.30
C LYS A 41 0.97 9.72 0.38
N LEU A 42 1.70 9.52 -0.72
CA LEU A 42 1.89 10.54 -1.73
C LEU A 42 0.55 10.91 -2.40
N PHE A 43 -0.30 9.93 -2.73
CA PHE A 43 -1.60 10.16 -3.35
C PHE A 43 -2.51 11.02 -2.47
N LYS A 44 -2.50 10.79 -1.15
CA LYS A 44 -3.23 11.63 -0.18
C LYS A 44 -2.67 13.06 -0.11
N ILE A 45 -1.34 13.21 -0.01
CA ILE A 45 -0.68 14.54 0.09
C ILE A 45 -1.02 15.43 -1.11
N ILE A 46 -1.12 14.83 -2.30
CA ILE A 46 -1.37 15.59 -3.53
C ILE A 46 -2.86 15.63 -3.94
N GLY A 47 -3.76 15.03 -3.14
CA GLY A 47 -5.21 15.13 -3.34
C GLY A 47 -5.80 14.18 -4.39
N TYR A 48 -5.13 13.08 -4.73
CA TYR A 48 -5.73 12.03 -5.57
C TYR A 48 -6.77 11.18 -4.84
N THR A 49 -6.76 11.24 -3.51
CA THR A 49 -7.74 10.54 -2.68
C THR A 49 -7.88 11.26 -1.34
N ASP A 50 -9.13 11.50 -0.94
CA ASP A 50 -9.48 11.95 0.40
C ASP A 50 -9.69 10.78 1.36
N LYS A 51 -9.61 9.54 0.88
CA LYS A 51 -9.79 8.35 1.72
C LYS A 51 -8.66 8.26 2.72
N ASP A 52 -9.01 7.99 3.97
CA ASP A 52 -8.00 7.75 4.99
C ASP A 52 -7.22 6.47 4.67
N MET A 53 -5.96 6.43 5.11
CA MET A 53 -5.08 5.31 4.80
C MET A 53 -5.60 3.97 5.35
N SER A 54 -6.43 4.03 6.40
CA SER A 54 -7.20 2.90 6.93
C SER A 54 -8.21 2.34 5.93
N ASP A 55 -8.86 3.21 5.16
CA ASP A 55 -9.91 2.81 4.22
C ASP A 55 -9.31 2.20 2.95
N LEU A 56 -8.22 2.79 2.45
CA LEU A 56 -7.45 2.21 1.35
C LEU A 56 -6.86 0.84 1.70
N LYS A 57 -6.36 0.68 2.94
CA LYS A 57 -5.88 -0.61 3.42
C LYS A 57 -7.00 -1.64 3.49
N LYS A 58 -8.18 -1.25 3.99
CA LYS A 58 -9.36 -2.11 4.05
C LYS A 58 -9.81 -2.57 2.66
N GLU A 59 -9.88 -1.65 1.70
CA GLU A 59 -10.23 -1.98 0.32
C GLU A 59 -9.23 -2.97 -0.29
N LEU A 60 -7.92 -2.71 -0.15
CA LEU A 60 -6.89 -3.62 -0.64
C LEU A 60 -6.95 -4.99 0.05
N THR A 61 -7.19 -5.05 1.36
CA THR A 61 -7.36 -6.34 2.05
C THR A 61 -8.62 -7.07 1.64
N ASN A 62 -9.71 -6.36 1.34
CA ASN A 62 -10.93 -6.97 0.84
C ASN A 62 -10.74 -7.52 -0.57
N GLU A 63 -10.05 -6.79 -1.46
CA GLU A 63 -9.67 -7.30 -2.79
C GLU A 63 -8.82 -8.57 -2.68
N ILE A 64 -7.83 -8.59 -1.79
CA ILE A 64 -7.00 -9.78 -1.54
C ILE A 64 -7.86 -10.95 -1.02
N ILE A 65 -8.78 -10.68 -0.08
CA ILE A 65 -9.70 -11.70 0.45
C ILE A 65 -10.62 -12.24 -0.64
N GLU A 66 -11.11 -11.39 -1.54
CA GLU A 66 -11.94 -11.79 -2.68
C GLU A 66 -11.16 -12.61 -3.73
N GLU A 67 -9.87 -12.35 -3.92
CA GLU A 67 -9.00 -13.17 -4.78
C GLU A 67 -8.82 -14.60 -4.25
N PHE A 68 -8.88 -14.80 -2.92
CA PHE A 68 -8.96 -16.12 -2.33
C PHE A 68 -10.40 -16.65 -2.44
N SER A 69 -10.72 -17.23 -3.59
CA SER A 69 -12.05 -17.81 -3.93
C SER A 69 -12.57 -18.87 -2.95
N ASP A 70 -11.74 -19.35 -2.03
CA ASP A 70 -12.14 -20.26 -0.97
C ASP A 70 -12.66 -19.44 0.22
N ILE A 71 -13.99 -19.41 0.39
CA ILE A 71 -14.70 -18.69 1.46
C ILE A 71 -14.07 -18.94 2.84
N ASN A 72 -13.56 -20.15 3.05
CA ASN A 72 -12.86 -20.53 4.29
C ASN A 72 -11.56 -19.74 4.52
N ILE A 73 -10.76 -19.51 3.48
CA ILE A 73 -9.47 -18.81 3.60
C ILE A 73 -9.71 -17.32 3.88
N GLY A 74 -10.69 -16.72 3.19
CA GLY A 74 -11.07 -15.32 3.41
C GLY A 74 -11.52 -15.06 4.85
N GLU A 75 -12.36 -15.94 5.41
CA GLU A 75 -12.84 -15.84 6.79
C GLU A 75 -11.70 -16.03 7.80
N ILE A 76 -10.76 -16.96 7.55
CA ILE A 76 -9.56 -17.14 8.37
C ILE A 76 -8.71 -15.86 8.38
N ILE A 77 -8.43 -15.27 7.20
CA ILE A 77 -7.63 -14.04 7.11
C ILE A 77 -8.30 -12.89 7.88
N LYS A 78 -9.62 -12.74 7.71
CA LYS A 78 -10.39 -11.72 8.45
C LYS A 78 -10.28 -11.91 9.97
N ASN A 79 -10.49 -13.13 10.45
CA ASN A 79 -10.37 -13.45 11.88
C ASN A 79 -8.95 -13.15 12.39
N LEU A 80 -7.90 -13.49 11.63
CA LEU A 80 -6.52 -13.17 11.99
C LEU A 80 -6.25 -11.67 12.07
N MET A 81 -6.87 -10.86 11.20
CA MET A 81 -6.73 -9.40 11.22
C MET A 81 -7.41 -8.73 12.42
N GLU A 82 -8.47 -9.33 12.96
CA GLU A 82 -9.19 -8.84 14.14
C GLU A 82 -8.52 -9.26 15.46
N MET A 83 -7.54 -10.17 15.42
CA MET A 83 -6.80 -10.66 16.59
C MET A 83 -5.73 -9.68 17.06
N SER A 84 -5.42 -9.72 18.36
CA SER A 84 -4.28 -8.97 18.91
C SER A 84 -2.95 -9.58 18.48
N SER A 85 -1.90 -8.76 18.45
CA SER A 85 -0.56 -9.18 18.05
C SER A 85 -0.04 -10.39 18.83
N GLU A 86 -0.34 -10.47 20.13
CA GLU A 86 0.07 -11.61 20.98
C GLU A 86 -0.60 -12.91 20.53
N LYS A 87 -1.88 -12.85 20.14
CA LYS A 87 -2.60 -14.04 19.67
C LYS A 87 -2.14 -14.49 18.29
N ILE A 88 -1.79 -13.55 17.40
CA ILE A 88 -1.26 -13.87 16.07
C ILE A 88 0.08 -14.60 16.21
N GLU A 89 0.95 -14.19 17.13
CA GLU A 89 2.23 -14.87 17.36
C GLU A 89 2.03 -16.30 17.88
N LEU A 90 1.01 -16.53 18.73
CA LEU A 90 0.66 -17.88 19.18
C LEU A 90 0.17 -18.76 18.03
N VAL A 91 -0.66 -18.22 17.13
CA VAL A 91 -1.11 -18.96 15.93
C VAL A 91 0.08 -19.36 15.07
N LYS A 92 1.03 -18.45 14.85
CA LYS A 92 2.27 -18.74 14.11
C LYS A 92 3.08 -19.86 14.76
N GLN A 93 3.30 -19.80 16.08
CA GLN A 93 4.01 -20.85 16.82
C GLN A 93 3.30 -22.21 16.70
N TYR A 94 1.97 -22.22 16.73
CA TYR A 94 1.18 -23.44 16.57
C TYR A 94 1.32 -24.05 15.17
N ILE A 95 1.31 -23.22 14.12
CA ILE A 95 1.55 -23.66 12.74
C ILE A 95 2.98 -24.23 12.59
N GLU A 96 3.98 -23.60 13.21
CA GLU A 96 5.35 -24.12 13.23
C GLU A 96 5.46 -25.48 13.91
N LEU A 97 4.68 -25.73 14.98
CA LEU A 97 4.61 -27.03 15.65
C LEU A 97 3.98 -28.11 14.79
N LEU A 98 2.93 -27.78 14.02
CA LEU A 98 2.26 -28.75 13.14
C LEU A 98 3.10 -29.17 11.94
N ASN A 99 4.03 -28.30 11.50
CA ASN A 99 4.93 -28.57 10.38
C ASN A 99 6.23 -29.26 10.79
N ARG A 100 6.31 -29.73 12.04
CA ARG A 100 7.48 -30.36 12.65
C ARG A 100 7.28 -31.86 12.76
#